data_AF-A0A943KDX2-F1
#
_entry.id   AF-A0A943KDX2-F1
#
_cell.length_a   1.000
_cell.length_b   1.000
_cell.length_c   1.000
_cell.angle_alpha   90.00
_cell.angle_beta   90.00
_cell.angle_gamma   90.00
#
_symmetry.space_group_name_H-M   'P 1'
#
loop_
_entity.id
_entity.type
_entity.pdbx_description
1 polymer ?
#
loop_
_entity_poly.entity_id
_entity_poly.type
_entity_poly.pdbx_seq_one_letter_code
_entity_poly.pdbx_strand_id
1 'polypeptide(L)'
;MVPAMGEPLKFHLITDLHHYAASLGTTGSAYERRSHSDQKCLAETGAIIDATVDWLLEDQEIDIILVAGDVSCDGEKESHLDLIPKLRRLKEGGKRVILITATHDYNDNPIRCIGDERLPATPTTRGELVDLYREFGLDEAVAVNQETHSYVVQLAPGWRLLALNDDGDGREFCGYYEDHLHWILDQVKQAHEAGDEVLAMTHHPILPPSPIYPLFSRRDMLGDFEKTSTILADAGVQFIFTGHTHMQNIAVKTTEKGNTIYDINTSSLVGFASAIRTVTVCDDRMDVRSDHIDHFDWDLHGMTVDEYFKSVFDRLLNDIFDSMAFDIPRLSRLAGGFSMEAETIMKLRIPLTLAGRALQKLTIGRLARLLCISKDISPEVKPILLKDLFVEIVRNIYSGDEPYTPDTPVYQAFKRIMGRIKPLVKRMKNSESMLNIMDVILDGVLYDAPPADNNAVLPRMPWKK
;
A
#
# COMPACT_ATOMS: atom_id res chain seq x y z
N MET A 1 24.46 1.79 15.58
CA MET A 1 24.37 1.58 17.04
C MET A 1 22.98 1.11 17.39
N VAL A 2 22.88 -0.02 18.09
CA VAL A 2 21.63 -0.46 18.71
C VAL A 2 21.36 0.48 19.91
N PRO A 3 20.15 1.07 20.06
CA PRO A 3 19.87 2.00 21.14
C PRO A 3 20.05 1.32 22.51
N ALA A 4 20.54 2.07 23.49
CA ALA A 4 20.62 1.59 24.87
C ALA A 4 19.21 1.48 25.49
N MET A 5 19.05 0.71 26.58
CA MET A 5 17.76 0.67 27.28
C MET A 5 17.32 2.08 27.70
N GLY A 6 16.13 2.49 27.27
CA GLY A 6 15.54 3.81 27.54
C GLY A 6 15.82 4.88 26.48
N GLU A 7 16.59 4.57 25.42
CA GLU A 7 16.71 5.44 24.24
C GLU A 7 15.59 5.14 23.22
N PRO A 8 15.10 6.15 22.49
CA PRO A 8 14.11 5.92 21.44
C PRO A 8 14.62 4.96 20.37
N LEU A 9 13.79 3.99 19.99
CA LEU A 9 14.06 3.10 18.86
C LEU A 9 13.81 3.86 17.56
N LYS A 10 14.75 3.85 16.63
CA LYS A 10 14.61 4.49 15.32
C LYS A 10 14.85 3.49 14.20
N PHE A 11 14.05 3.57 13.14
CA PHE A 11 14.24 2.79 11.93
C PHE A 11 13.61 3.47 10.72
N HIS A 12 14.11 3.10 9.54
CA HIS A 12 13.45 3.38 8.26
C HIS A 12 12.57 2.21 7.87
N LEU A 13 11.45 2.48 7.20
CA LEU A 13 10.56 1.47 6.63
C LEU A 13 10.32 1.79 5.15
N ILE A 14 10.55 0.77 4.32
CA ILE A 14 10.25 0.74 2.90
C ILE A 14 9.49 -0.56 2.57
N THR A 15 8.79 -0.58 1.45
CA THR A 15 7.98 -1.74 1.04
C THR A 15 7.73 -1.71 -0.47
N ASP A 16 7.28 -2.83 -1.02
CA ASP A 16 6.79 -2.94 -2.39
C ASP A 16 7.82 -2.40 -3.40
N LEU A 17 9.07 -2.86 -3.23
CA LEU A 17 10.20 -2.50 -4.10
C LEU A 17 9.93 -2.96 -5.53
N HIS A 18 9.19 -4.06 -5.68
CA HIS A 18 8.79 -4.66 -6.94
C HIS A 18 9.88 -4.65 -8.00
N HIS A 19 11.10 -5.03 -7.59
CA HIS A 19 12.25 -4.86 -8.45
C HIS A 19 12.04 -5.62 -9.75
N TYR A 20 12.27 -4.94 -10.87
CA TYR A 20 12.15 -5.49 -12.21
C TYR A 20 13.50 -5.35 -12.91
N ALA A 21 14.28 -6.43 -12.92
CA ALA A 21 15.63 -6.40 -13.51
C ALA A 21 15.58 -6.01 -14.99
N ALA A 22 16.47 -5.10 -15.40
CA ALA A 22 16.57 -4.64 -16.78
C ALA A 22 16.80 -5.79 -17.79
N SER A 23 17.40 -6.90 -17.35
CA SER A 23 17.58 -8.13 -18.14
C SER A 23 16.27 -8.81 -18.55
N LEU A 24 15.16 -8.51 -17.88
CA LEU A 24 13.82 -8.97 -18.26
C LEU A 24 13.24 -8.19 -19.44
N GLY A 25 13.90 -7.11 -19.86
CA GLY A 25 13.54 -6.31 -21.02
C GLY A 25 12.62 -5.15 -20.68
N THR A 26 13.11 -3.96 -20.94
CA THR A 26 12.53 -2.65 -20.58
C THR A 26 12.15 -1.82 -21.81
N THR A 27 12.11 -2.44 -22.99
CA THR A 27 11.78 -1.77 -24.25
C THR A 27 10.99 -2.68 -25.18
N GLY A 28 10.38 -2.09 -26.21
CA GLY A 28 9.60 -2.82 -27.20
C GLY A 28 8.13 -2.99 -26.80
N SER A 29 7.29 -3.36 -27.77
CA SER A 29 5.84 -3.33 -27.59
C SER A 29 5.32 -4.29 -26.51
N ALA A 30 6.05 -5.38 -26.21
CA ALA A 30 5.70 -6.27 -25.10
C ALA A 30 5.84 -5.59 -23.74
N TYR A 31 6.94 -4.87 -23.53
CA TYR A 31 7.21 -4.11 -22.31
C TYR A 31 6.21 -2.95 -22.17
N GLU A 32 6.01 -2.17 -23.23
CA GLU A 32 5.06 -1.05 -23.21
C GLU A 32 3.66 -1.52 -22.79
N ARG A 33 3.20 -2.67 -23.31
CA ARG A 33 1.91 -3.25 -22.91
C ARG A 33 1.85 -3.67 -21.44
N ARG A 34 2.97 -4.03 -20.81
CA ARG A 34 3.07 -4.37 -19.37
C ARG A 34 3.11 -3.09 -18.53
N SER A 35 4.02 -2.18 -18.85
CA SER A 35 4.21 -0.91 -18.13
C SER A 35 2.98 0.00 -18.17
N HIS A 36 2.29 0.10 -19.31
CA HIS A 36 1.10 0.95 -19.42
C HIS A 36 -0.09 0.50 -18.56
N SER A 37 -0.11 -0.75 -18.12
CA SER A 37 -1.15 -1.29 -17.24
C SER A 37 -0.77 -1.31 -15.77
N ASP A 38 0.43 -0.82 -15.44
CA ASP A 38 0.99 -0.88 -14.10
C ASP A 38 1.01 0.51 -13.45
N GLN A 39 0.88 0.52 -12.13
CA GLN A 39 1.07 1.72 -11.30
C GLN A 39 2.56 1.97 -10.98
N LYS A 40 3.41 0.94 -11.16
CA LYS A 40 4.84 0.94 -10.87
C LYS A 40 5.65 1.49 -12.06
N CYS A 41 6.73 2.18 -11.75
CA CYS A 41 7.75 2.58 -12.74
C CYS A 41 8.70 1.40 -12.99
N LEU A 42 8.24 0.40 -13.77
CA LEU A 42 8.90 -0.90 -13.91
C LEU A 42 10.35 -0.81 -14.39
N ALA A 43 10.62 -0.12 -15.50
CA ALA A 43 12.00 -0.01 -16.03
C ALA A 43 12.90 0.83 -15.11
N GLU A 44 12.29 1.73 -14.36
CA GLU A 44 12.94 2.66 -13.45
C GLU A 44 13.29 2.03 -12.10
N THR A 45 12.64 0.91 -11.71
CA THR A 45 12.76 0.27 -10.39
C THR A 45 14.20 0.17 -9.89
N GLY A 46 15.14 -0.30 -10.73
CA GLY A 46 16.53 -0.45 -10.36
C GLY A 46 17.23 0.87 -9.98
N ALA A 47 16.93 1.96 -10.69
CA ALA A 47 17.50 3.29 -10.45
C ALA A 47 16.86 3.95 -9.21
N ILE A 48 15.54 3.76 -9.02
CA ILE A 48 14.81 4.23 -7.83
C ILE A 48 15.35 3.56 -6.56
N ILE A 49 15.57 2.24 -6.61
CA ILE A 49 16.12 1.47 -5.49
C ILE A 49 17.57 1.87 -5.22
N ASP A 50 18.40 2.09 -6.24
CA ASP A 50 19.78 2.58 -6.04
C ASP A 50 19.81 3.95 -5.35
N ALA A 51 18.98 4.90 -5.81
CA ALA A 51 18.86 6.21 -5.19
C ALA A 51 18.34 6.13 -3.74
N THR A 52 17.41 5.23 -3.47
CA THR A 52 16.92 4.97 -2.11
C THR A 52 18.02 4.38 -1.22
N VAL A 53 18.80 3.44 -1.73
CA VAL A 53 19.96 2.87 -1.01
C VAL A 53 20.98 3.97 -0.68
N ASP A 54 21.26 4.87 -1.63
CA ASP A 54 22.17 6.00 -1.40
C ASP A 54 21.62 6.93 -0.32
N TRP A 55 20.34 7.31 -0.41
CA TRP A 55 19.66 8.14 0.59
C TRP A 55 19.72 7.51 2.00
N LEU A 56 19.46 6.21 2.11
CA LEU A 56 19.51 5.47 3.38
C LEU A 56 20.93 5.39 3.94
N LEU A 57 21.96 5.32 3.09
CA LEU A 57 23.37 5.32 3.47
C LEU A 57 23.87 6.71 3.91
N GLU A 58 23.28 7.80 3.40
CA GLU A 58 23.62 9.15 3.82
C GLU A 58 23.19 9.45 5.27
N ASP A 59 22.08 8.86 5.72
CA ASP A 59 21.67 8.93 7.13
C ASP A 59 22.68 8.17 8.01
N GLN A 60 23.34 8.84 8.95
CA GLN A 60 24.30 8.21 9.88
C GLN A 60 23.70 7.95 11.27
N GLU A 61 22.44 8.36 11.51
CA GLU A 61 21.77 8.28 12.80
C GLU A 61 20.90 7.03 12.92
N ILE A 62 20.35 6.54 11.80
CA ILE A 62 19.44 5.40 11.77
C ILE A 62 20.08 4.22 11.03
N ASP A 63 20.29 3.12 11.74
CA ASP A 63 20.91 1.93 11.16
C ASP A 63 19.92 0.82 10.80
N ILE A 64 18.72 0.83 11.36
CA ILE A 64 17.72 -0.22 11.15
C ILE A 64 16.85 0.15 9.94
N ILE A 65 16.71 -0.79 9.01
CA ILE A 65 15.86 -0.66 7.82
C ILE A 65 14.93 -1.87 7.79
N LEU A 66 13.63 -1.60 7.80
CA LEU A 66 12.59 -2.60 7.66
C LEU A 66 12.10 -2.63 6.20
N VAL A 67 11.95 -3.83 5.64
CA VAL A 67 11.43 -4.06 4.28
C VAL A 67 10.20 -4.95 4.36
N ALA A 68 9.02 -4.38 4.12
CA ALA A 68 7.73 -5.04 4.35
C ALA A 68 7.18 -5.83 3.13
N GLY A 69 8.04 -6.52 2.40
CA GLY A 69 7.62 -7.47 1.35
C GLY A 69 7.53 -6.90 -0.06
N ASP A 70 7.11 -7.77 -0.98
CA ASP A 70 7.01 -7.52 -2.43
C ASP A 70 8.28 -6.91 -3.01
N VAL A 71 9.38 -7.63 -2.82
CA VAL A 71 10.72 -7.20 -3.20
C VAL A 71 11.04 -7.43 -4.68
N SER A 72 10.34 -8.36 -5.33
CA SER A 72 10.37 -8.54 -6.79
C SER A 72 9.03 -8.17 -7.44
N CYS A 73 9.03 -7.92 -8.75
CA CYS A 73 7.82 -7.52 -9.47
C CYS A 73 6.80 -8.67 -9.58
N ASP A 74 7.26 -9.87 -9.93
CA ASP A 74 6.40 -11.03 -10.21
C ASP A 74 7.16 -12.36 -10.04
N GLY A 75 8.05 -12.46 -9.04
CA GLY A 75 8.78 -13.68 -8.68
C GLY A 75 9.93 -14.04 -9.61
N GLU A 76 10.41 -13.09 -10.42
CA GLU A 76 11.49 -13.32 -11.37
C GLU A 76 12.82 -13.49 -10.65
N LYS A 77 13.49 -14.64 -10.82
CA LYS A 77 14.79 -14.92 -10.18
C LYS A 77 15.86 -13.90 -10.59
N GLU A 78 15.79 -13.40 -11.82
CA GLU A 78 16.64 -12.32 -12.31
C GLU A 78 16.50 -11.05 -11.46
N SER A 79 15.27 -10.69 -11.06
CA SER A 79 15.02 -9.55 -10.17
C SER A 79 15.58 -9.79 -8.77
N HIS A 80 15.34 -10.95 -8.16
CA HIS A 80 15.92 -11.27 -6.85
C HIS A 80 17.45 -11.15 -6.84
N LEU A 81 18.11 -11.73 -7.85
CA LEU A 81 19.57 -11.72 -7.94
C LEU A 81 20.15 -10.33 -8.22
N ASP A 82 19.41 -9.45 -8.89
CA ASP A 82 19.81 -8.06 -9.14
C ASP A 82 19.56 -7.16 -7.91
N LEU A 83 18.54 -7.46 -7.09
CA LEU A 83 18.23 -6.71 -5.87
C LEU A 83 19.21 -7.01 -4.73
N ILE A 84 19.58 -8.28 -4.52
CA ILE A 84 20.42 -8.71 -3.37
C ILE A 84 21.71 -7.89 -3.24
N PRO A 85 22.50 -7.63 -4.31
CA PRO A 85 23.67 -6.76 -4.22
C PRO A 85 23.35 -5.35 -3.70
N LYS A 86 22.19 -4.77 -4.07
CA LYS A 86 21.75 -3.45 -3.60
C LYS A 86 21.46 -3.46 -2.09
N LEU A 87 20.80 -4.50 -1.60
CA LEU A 87 20.57 -4.69 -0.15
C LEU A 87 21.88 -4.97 0.62
N ARG A 88 22.84 -5.68 0.00
CA ARG A 88 24.17 -5.90 0.60
C ARG A 88 24.96 -4.61 0.74
N ARG A 89 24.83 -3.65 -0.19
CA ARG A 89 25.43 -2.31 -0.05
C ARG A 89 25.00 -1.61 1.26
N LEU A 90 23.72 -1.73 1.64
CA LEU A 90 23.23 -1.21 2.93
C LEU A 90 23.98 -1.85 4.10
N LYS A 91 24.10 -3.18 4.10
CA LYS A 91 24.80 -3.93 5.16
C LYS A 91 26.29 -3.59 5.24
N GLU A 92 26.95 -3.53 4.09
CA GLU A 92 28.37 -3.13 3.99
C GLU A 92 28.59 -1.69 4.48
N GLY A 93 27.59 -0.82 4.28
CA GLY A 93 27.54 0.54 4.83
C GLY A 93 27.15 0.63 6.32
N GLY A 94 27.02 -0.50 7.03
CA GLY A 94 26.74 -0.54 8.46
C GLY A 94 25.27 -0.61 8.84
N LYS A 95 24.35 -0.71 7.87
CA LYS A 95 22.91 -0.84 8.11
C LYS A 95 22.53 -2.27 8.48
N ARG A 96 21.49 -2.39 9.30
CA ARG A 96 20.82 -3.65 9.64
C ARG A 96 19.49 -3.71 8.92
N VAL A 97 19.42 -4.56 7.91
CA VAL A 97 18.21 -4.76 7.08
C VAL A 97 17.44 -5.97 7.61
N ILE A 98 16.14 -5.79 7.88
CA ILE A 98 15.21 -6.85 8.28
C ILE A 98 14.06 -6.88 7.28
N LEU A 99 13.87 -8.02 6.63
CA LEU A 99 13.04 -8.16 5.44
C LEU A 99 12.06 -9.33 5.60
N ILE A 100 10.80 -9.09 5.25
CA ILE A 100 9.83 -10.15 4.96
C ILE A 100 9.64 -10.27 3.45
N THR A 101 9.14 -11.42 3.00
CA THR A 101 8.75 -11.65 1.61
C THR A 101 7.24 -11.79 1.53
N ALA A 102 6.68 -11.60 0.34
CA ALA A 102 5.25 -11.63 0.13
C ALA A 102 4.84 -12.26 -1.21
N THR A 103 3.62 -12.01 -1.66
CA THR A 103 2.96 -12.77 -2.73
C THR A 103 3.57 -12.51 -4.11
N HIS A 104 4.14 -11.33 -4.37
CA HIS A 104 4.85 -11.08 -5.62
C HIS A 104 6.29 -11.62 -5.65
N ASP A 105 6.79 -12.20 -4.55
CA ASP A 105 8.18 -12.68 -4.48
C ASP A 105 8.37 -14.09 -5.04
N TYR A 106 7.29 -14.79 -5.39
CA TYR A 106 7.39 -16.10 -6.03
C TYR A 106 6.30 -16.27 -7.08
N ASN A 107 6.64 -16.93 -8.17
CA ASN A 107 5.70 -17.22 -9.23
C ASN A 107 6.19 -18.45 -10.02
N ASP A 108 5.27 -19.34 -10.36
CA ASP A 108 5.56 -20.51 -11.20
C ASP A 108 5.78 -20.12 -12.67
N ASN A 109 5.22 -18.99 -13.11
CA ASN A 109 5.19 -18.58 -14.52
C ASN A 109 5.51 -17.07 -14.71
N PRO A 110 6.62 -16.55 -14.18
CA PRO A 110 6.99 -15.16 -14.42
C PRO A 110 7.29 -14.91 -15.90
N ILE A 111 7.19 -13.65 -16.31
CA ILE A 111 7.41 -13.25 -17.70
C ILE A 111 8.54 -12.22 -17.85
N ARG A 112 9.20 -12.27 -19.00
CA ARG A 112 10.09 -11.24 -19.53
C ARG A 112 9.56 -10.71 -20.87
N CYS A 113 9.86 -9.46 -21.18
CA CYS A 113 9.37 -8.76 -22.35
C CYS A 113 10.49 -8.51 -23.36
N ILE A 114 10.52 -9.25 -24.46
CA ILE A 114 11.57 -9.14 -25.48
C ILE A 114 10.93 -8.73 -26.81
N GLY A 115 11.21 -7.50 -27.26
CA GLY A 115 10.64 -6.97 -28.50
C GLY A 115 9.11 -6.88 -28.43
N ASP A 116 8.41 -7.65 -29.25
CA ASP A 116 6.96 -7.74 -29.27
C ASP A 116 6.37 -8.96 -28.55
N GLU A 117 7.22 -9.84 -28.01
CA GLU A 117 6.83 -11.09 -27.35
C GLU A 117 6.94 -11.05 -25.81
N ARG A 118 6.03 -11.79 -25.16
CA ARG A 118 6.16 -12.16 -23.74
C ARG A 118 6.71 -13.58 -23.68
N LEU A 119 7.86 -13.74 -23.04
CA LEU A 119 8.54 -15.02 -22.90
C LEU A 119 8.60 -15.41 -21.42
N PRO A 120 8.73 -16.70 -21.08
CA PRO A 120 8.99 -17.11 -19.71
C PRO A 120 10.30 -16.49 -19.18
N ALA A 121 10.26 -15.97 -17.96
CA ALA A 121 11.43 -15.66 -17.13
C ALA A 121 11.76 -16.83 -16.20
N THR A 122 12.79 -16.71 -15.38
CA THR A 122 13.18 -17.78 -14.46
C THR A 122 12.33 -17.71 -13.18
N PRO A 123 11.57 -18.76 -12.82
CA PRO A 123 10.76 -18.76 -11.60
C PRO A 123 11.61 -18.84 -10.33
N THR A 124 11.10 -18.21 -9.29
CA THR A 124 11.54 -18.37 -7.89
C THR A 124 10.43 -19.05 -7.12
N THR A 125 10.76 -20.12 -6.41
CA THR A 125 9.82 -20.80 -5.52
C THR A 125 9.82 -20.14 -4.15
N ARG A 126 8.70 -20.24 -3.42
CA ARG A 126 8.59 -19.75 -2.03
C ARG A 126 9.73 -20.26 -1.13
N GLY A 127 10.13 -21.52 -1.28
CA GLY A 127 11.23 -22.09 -0.49
C GLY A 127 12.61 -21.50 -0.80
N GLU A 128 12.86 -21.05 -2.04
CA GLU A 128 14.13 -20.43 -2.42
C GLU A 128 14.30 -19.03 -1.82
N LEU A 129 13.20 -18.33 -1.51
CA LEU A 129 13.24 -17.00 -0.90
C LEU A 129 13.98 -16.98 0.44
N VAL A 130 13.85 -18.06 1.20
CA VAL A 130 14.52 -18.26 2.48
C VAL A 130 16.03 -18.17 2.31
N ASP A 131 16.59 -18.92 1.36
CA ASP A 131 18.03 -18.93 1.11
C ASP A 131 18.51 -17.63 0.46
N LEU A 132 17.68 -17.01 -0.40
CA LEU A 132 18.00 -15.74 -1.05
C LEU A 132 18.12 -14.58 -0.05
N TYR A 133 17.25 -14.56 0.96
CA TYR A 133 17.11 -13.41 1.86
C TYR A 133 17.44 -13.67 3.33
N ARG A 134 17.88 -14.88 3.70
CA ARG A 134 18.21 -15.23 5.11
C ARG A 134 19.10 -14.23 5.83
N GLU A 135 20.03 -13.62 5.11
CA GLU A 135 21.01 -12.70 5.69
C GLU A 135 20.42 -11.33 6.07
N PHE A 136 19.17 -11.05 5.68
CA PHE A 136 18.44 -9.81 5.95
C PHE A 136 17.39 -10.02 7.05
N GLY A 137 17.83 -10.56 8.20
CA GLY A 137 17.02 -10.70 9.42
C GLY A 137 16.87 -12.14 9.92
N LEU A 138 16.68 -13.12 9.04
CA LEU A 138 16.41 -14.50 9.45
C LEU A 138 17.59 -15.17 10.17
N ASP A 139 18.82 -14.90 9.72
CA ASP A 139 20.05 -15.46 10.33
C ASP A 139 20.30 -14.98 11.77
N GLU A 140 19.70 -13.87 12.18
CA GLU A 140 19.77 -13.33 13.55
C GLU A 140 18.48 -13.54 14.35
N ALA A 141 17.53 -14.32 13.82
CA ALA A 141 16.25 -14.56 14.46
C ALA A 141 16.39 -15.30 15.80
N VAL A 142 15.60 -14.89 16.79
CA VAL A 142 15.50 -15.56 18.10
C VAL A 142 14.42 -16.65 18.11
N ALA A 143 13.50 -16.62 17.14
CA ALA A 143 12.49 -17.64 16.90
C ALA A 143 12.11 -17.63 15.42
N VAL A 144 11.79 -18.81 14.87
CA VAL A 144 11.37 -18.97 13.46
C VAL A 144 10.19 -19.94 13.39
N ASN A 145 9.13 -19.55 12.70
CA ASN A 145 8.09 -20.46 12.25
C ASN A 145 8.56 -21.15 10.96
N GLN A 146 8.75 -22.47 11.00
CA GLN A 146 9.34 -23.21 9.87
C GLN A 146 8.40 -23.34 8.66
N GLU A 147 7.10 -23.18 8.83
CA GLU A 147 6.11 -23.35 7.76
C GLU A 147 5.93 -22.04 6.98
N THR A 148 5.82 -20.93 7.69
CA THR A 148 5.61 -19.61 7.10
C THR A 148 6.89 -18.83 6.89
N HIS A 149 7.97 -19.24 7.56
CA HIS A 149 9.26 -18.54 7.57
C HIS A 149 9.17 -17.14 8.21
N SER A 150 8.05 -16.86 8.91
CA SER A 150 7.97 -15.76 9.86
C SER A 150 8.98 -15.94 10.98
N TYR A 151 9.49 -14.84 11.51
CA TYR A 151 10.56 -14.89 12.48
C TYR A 151 10.51 -13.70 13.45
N VAL A 152 11.20 -13.84 14.57
CA VAL A 152 11.30 -12.81 15.61
C VAL A 152 12.72 -12.33 15.69
N VAL A 153 12.91 -11.02 15.74
CA VAL A 153 14.23 -10.39 15.89
C VAL A 153 14.21 -9.48 17.12
N GLN A 154 15.27 -9.53 17.92
CA GLN A 154 15.51 -8.50 18.93
C GLN A 154 16.05 -7.25 18.22
N LEU A 155 15.22 -6.21 18.09
CA LEU A 155 15.63 -4.95 17.44
C LEU A 155 16.62 -4.19 18.30
N ALA A 156 16.29 -4.08 19.59
CA ALA A 156 17.09 -3.41 20.61
C ALA A 156 16.70 -3.97 21.98
N PRO A 157 17.50 -3.74 23.05
CA PRO A 157 17.06 -4.02 24.41
C PRO A 157 15.67 -3.42 24.70
N GLY A 158 14.72 -4.26 25.10
CA GLY A 158 13.33 -3.85 25.36
C GLY A 158 12.42 -3.82 24.13
N TRP A 159 12.90 -4.16 22.93
CA TRP A 159 12.13 -4.10 21.69
C TRP A 159 12.31 -5.36 20.83
N ARG A 160 11.20 -6.06 20.56
CA ARG A 160 11.14 -7.15 19.59
C ARG A 160 10.30 -6.79 18.37
N LEU A 161 10.75 -7.25 17.21
CA LEU A 161 9.97 -7.24 15.98
C LEU A 161 9.53 -8.66 15.64
N LEU A 162 8.23 -8.81 15.42
CA LEU A 162 7.65 -9.96 14.74
C LEU A 162 7.62 -9.64 13.24
N ALA A 163 8.50 -10.29 12.47
CA ALA A 163 8.55 -10.23 11.01
C ALA A 163 7.69 -11.38 10.45
N LEU A 164 6.48 -11.04 10.00
CA LEU A 164 5.42 -11.99 9.69
C LEU A 164 5.21 -12.10 8.18
N ASN A 165 5.48 -13.29 7.63
CA ASN A 165 5.07 -13.61 6.26
C ASN A 165 3.59 -14.04 6.30
N ASP A 166 2.75 -13.34 5.54
CA ASP A 166 1.30 -13.57 5.45
C ASP A 166 0.86 -14.06 4.07
N ASP A 167 1.81 -14.53 3.27
CA ASP A 167 1.57 -14.93 1.89
C ASP A 167 0.71 -16.19 1.77
N GLY A 168 0.42 -16.89 2.88
CA GLY A 168 -0.54 -17.99 2.95
C GLY A 168 -0.29 -19.08 1.90
N ASP A 169 -1.23 -19.29 0.98
CA ASP A 169 -1.07 -20.18 -0.19
C ASP A 169 -0.69 -19.45 -1.48
N GLY A 170 -0.49 -18.13 -1.40
CA GLY A 170 -0.17 -17.23 -2.50
C GLY A 170 -1.31 -17.01 -3.50
N ARG A 171 -2.52 -17.49 -3.19
CA ARG A 171 -3.63 -17.61 -4.15
C ARG A 171 -4.98 -17.29 -3.53
N GLU A 172 -5.59 -18.27 -2.87
CA GLU A 172 -6.96 -18.17 -2.36
C GLU A 172 -7.00 -17.50 -0.99
N PHE A 173 -5.89 -17.53 -0.24
CA PHE A 173 -5.79 -16.97 1.09
C PHE A 173 -4.38 -16.41 1.37
N CYS A 174 -4.31 -15.11 1.63
CA CYS A 174 -3.15 -14.43 2.20
C CYS A 174 -3.51 -14.05 3.64
N GLY A 175 -2.86 -14.62 4.65
CA GLY A 175 -3.15 -14.37 6.05
C GLY A 175 -2.51 -15.40 6.98
N TYR A 176 -2.97 -15.43 8.23
CA TYR A 176 -2.44 -16.36 9.23
C TYR A 176 -3.38 -17.55 9.40
N TYR A 177 -2.88 -18.75 9.11
CA TYR A 177 -3.50 -19.98 9.56
C TYR A 177 -3.51 -20.06 11.10
N GLU A 178 -4.39 -20.88 11.65
CA GLU A 178 -4.60 -20.99 13.10
C GLU A 178 -3.30 -21.28 13.87
N ASP A 179 -2.49 -22.25 13.40
CA ASP A 179 -1.21 -22.60 14.04
C ASP A 179 -0.18 -21.47 13.95
N HIS A 180 -0.15 -20.73 12.84
CA HIS A 180 0.71 -19.56 12.70
C HIS A 180 0.27 -18.43 13.64
N LEU A 181 -1.04 -18.19 13.77
CA LEU A 181 -1.57 -17.20 14.70
C LEU A 181 -1.31 -17.58 16.16
N HIS A 182 -1.43 -18.85 16.53
CA HIS A 182 -1.04 -19.32 17.86
C HIS A 182 0.46 -19.10 18.12
N TRP A 183 1.31 -19.42 17.14
CA TRP A 183 2.74 -19.13 17.24
C TRP A 183 3.01 -17.63 17.43
N ILE A 184 2.35 -16.75 16.67
CA ILE A 184 2.44 -15.29 16.81
C ILE A 184 2.09 -14.87 18.25
N LEU A 185 0.97 -15.35 18.79
CA LEU A 185 0.52 -15.03 20.14
C LEU A 185 1.47 -15.52 21.22
N ASP A 186 2.06 -16.70 21.03
CA ASP A 186 3.08 -17.23 21.94
C ASP A 186 4.36 -16.37 21.92
N GLN A 187 4.75 -15.83 20.76
CA GLN A 187 5.89 -14.91 20.67
C GLN A 187 5.60 -13.57 21.33
N VAL A 188 4.40 -13.00 21.14
CA VAL A 188 3.96 -11.77 21.82
C VAL A 188 3.99 -11.97 23.34
N LYS A 189 3.45 -13.08 23.83
CA LYS A 189 3.48 -13.41 25.25
C LYS A 189 4.91 -13.52 25.79
N GLN A 190 5.79 -14.24 25.10
CA GLN A 190 7.19 -14.40 25.49
C GLN A 190 7.97 -13.08 25.48
N ALA A 191 7.64 -12.15 24.58
CA ALA A 191 8.22 -10.81 24.57
C ALA A 191 7.83 -10.03 25.83
N HIS A 192 6.52 -9.97 26.13
CA HIS A 192 6.04 -9.27 27.32
C HIS A 192 6.53 -9.89 28.63
N GLU A 193 6.67 -11.21 28.71
CA GLU A 193 7.24 -11.90 29.88
C GLU A 193 8.73 -11.59 30.07
N ALA A 194 9.45 -11.30 28.98
CA ALA A 194 10.84 -10.85 29.02
C ALA A 194 10.99 -9.34 29.27
N GLY A 195 9.88 -8.59 29.35
CA GLY A 195 9.88 -7.14 29.49
C GLY A 195 10.16 -6.38 28.19
N ASP A 196 10.06 -7.05 27.04
CA ASP A 196 10.17 -6.43 25.72
C ASP A 196 8.79 -5.95 25.24
N GLU A 197 8.79 -4.80 24.56
CA GLU A 197 7.66 -4.28 23.80
C GLU A 197 7.67 -4.88 22.37
N VAL A 198 6.49 -5.05 21.79
CA VAL A 198 6.31 -5.72 20.51
C VAL A 198 5.93 -4.75 19.39
N LEU A 199 6.74 -4.78 18.34
CA LEU A 199 6.38 -4.28 17.01
C LEU A 199 6.09 -5.47 16.09
N ALA A 200 5.21 -5.28 15.12
CA ALA A 200 4.97 -6.27 14.07
C ALA A 200 5.19 -5.67 12.68
N MET A 201 5.59 -6.49 11.73
CA MET A 201 5.64 -6.17 10.31
C MET A 201 5.03 -7.33 9.53
N THR A 202 4.10 -7.03 8.64
CA THR A 202 3.45 -7.98 7.72
C THR A 202 3.19 -7.27 6.40
N HIS A 203 2.97 -8.00 5.31
CA HIS A 203 2.82 -7.33 4.02
C HIS A 203 1.41 -6.76 3.82
N HIS A 204 0.36 -7.56 3.98
CA HIS A 204 -1.02 -7.15 3.75
C HIS A 204 -1.58 -6.37 4.95
N PRO A 205 -2.35 -5.29 4.71
CA PRO A 205 -2.92 -4.50 5.81
C PRO A 205 -3.92 -5.28 6.65
N ILE A 206 -3.92 -4.99 7.94
CA ILE A 206 -4.86 -5.53 8.93
C ILE A 206 -5.99 -4.55 9.27
N LEU A 207 -5.86 -3.30 8.83
CA LEU A 207 -6.90 -2.28 8.84
C LEU A 207 -7.01 -1.64 7.46
N PRO A 208 -8.23 -1.35 6.98
CA PRO A 208 -8.41 -0.84 5.63
C PRO A 208 -7.78 0.55 5.48
N PRO A 209 -6.92 0.78 4.45
CA PRO A 209 -6.29 2.08 4.24
C PRO A 209 -7.29 3.16 3.80
N SER A 210 -8.47 2.76 3.34
CA SER A 210 -9.61 3.63 3.15
C SER A 210 -10.89 2.84 3.43
N PRO A 211 -11.96 3.44 4.01
CA PRO A 211 -13.19 2.71 4.32
C PRO A 211 -13.88 2.11 3.09
N ILE A 212 -13.58 2.62 1.88
CA ILE A 212 -14.10 2.08 0.62
C ILE A 212 -13.30 0.86 0.14
N TYR A 213 -12.03 0.70 0.57
CA TYR A 213 -11.11 -0.30 0.04
C TYR A 213 -11.64 -1.74 0.13
N PRO A 214 -12.18 -2.22 1.27
CA PRO A 214 -12.73 -3.57 1.36
C PRO A 214 -13.97 -3.82 0.50
N LEU A 215 -14.60 -2.77 -0.05
CA LEU A 215 -15.78 -2.94 -0.91
C LEU A 215 -15.40 -3.41 -2.31
N PHE A 216 -14.17 -3.18 -2.75
CA PHE A 216 -13.68 -3.58 -4.07
C PHE A 216 -12.43 -4.46 -4.02
N SER A 217 -11.57 -4.31 -3.00
CA SER A 217 -10.28 -5.00 -2.86
C SER A 217 -10.17 -5.81 -1.56
N ARG A 218 -11.25 -6.46 -1.11
CA ARG A 218 -11.22 -7.23 0.16
C ARG A 218 -10.14 -8.31 0.19
N ARG A 219 -9.80 -8.90 -0.96
CA ARG A 219 -8.81 -9.97 -1.06
C ARG A 219 -7.37 -9.47 -0.94
N ASP A 220 -7.16 -8.17 -1.09
CA ASP A 220 -5.87 -7.50 -0.95
C ASP A 220 -5.66 -7.03 0.51
N MET A 221 -6.49 -7.50 1.43
CA MET A 221 -6.34 -7.30 2.87
C MET A 221 -5.86 -8.60 3.49
N LEU A 222 -5.27 -8.53 4.68
CA LEU A 222 -4.96 -9.72 5.45
C LEU A 222 -6.23 -10.57 5.65
N GLY A 223 -6.10 -11.87 5.46
CA GLY A 223 -7.13 -12.86 5.75
C GLY A 223 -7.68 -12.69 7.16
N ASP A 224 -9.00 -12.56 7.27
CA ASP A 224 -9.72 -12.28 8.51
C ASP A 224 -9.25 -11.02 9.26
N PHE A 225 -8.78 -9.98 8.55
CA PHE A 225 -8.22 -8.76 9.15
C PHE A 225 -9.06 -8.16 10.29
N GLU A 226 -10.41 -8.19 10.22
CA GLU A 226 -11.25 -7.66 11.30
C GLU A 226 -11.07 -8.42 12.61
N LYS A 227 -10.97 -9.75 12.53
CA LYS A 227 -10.75 -10.61 13.70
C LYS A 227 -9.29 -10.54 14.14
N THR A 228 -8.36 -10.67 13.21
CA THR A 228 -6.92 -10.70 13.48
C THR A 228 -6.44 -9.39 14.13
N SER A 229 -6.87 -8.23 13.62
CA SER A 229 -6.53 -6.94 14.24
C SER A 229 -7.00 -6.83 15.69
N THR A 230 -8.15 -7.39 16.02
CA THR A 230 -8.67 -7.41 17.41
C THR A 230 -7.83 -8.31 18.30
N ILE A 231 -7.49 -9.51 17.81
CA ILE A 231 -6.68 -10.49 18.52
C ILE A 231 -5.29 -9.93 18.82
N LEU A 232 -4.63 -9.34 17.83
CA LEU A 232 -3.29 -8.75 17.98
C LEU A 232 -3.30 -7.56 18.94
N ALA A 233 -4.25 -6.65 18.79
CA ALA A 233 -4.41 -5.51 19.71
C ALA A 233 -4.60 -5.97 21.16
N ASP A 234 -5.48 -6.95 21.38
CA ASP A 234 -5.75 -7.48 22.72
C ASP A 234 -4.58 -8.28 23.30
N ALA A 235 -3.76 -8.90 22.44
CA ALA A 235 -2.52 -9.57 22.85
C ALA A 235 -1.41 -8.58 23.24
N GLY A 236 -1.56 -7.29 22.87
CA GLY A 236 -0.64 -6.21 23.20
C GLY A 236 0.24 -5.74 22.04
N VAL A 237 -0.10 -6.10 20.79
CA VAL A 237 0.54 -5.51 19.60
C VAL A 237 -0.15 -4.18 19.30
N GLN A 238 0.56 -3.07 19.54
CA GLN A 238 0.02 -1.74 19.31
C GLN A 238 0.35 -1.16 17.92
N PHE A 239 1.48 -1.55 17.33
CA PHE A 239 1.93 -1.00 16.05
C PHE A 239 2.30 -2.12 15.09
N ILE A 240 1.74 -2.08 13.88
CA ILE A 240 2.10 -2.97 12.79
C ILE A 240 2.45 -2.18 11.53
N PHE A 241 3.51 -2.60 10.84
CA PHE A 241 3.99 -1.98 9.60
C PHE A 241 3.61 -2.83 8.41
N THR A 242 2.97 -2.21 7.40
CA THR A 242 2.41 -2.92 6.24
C THR A 242 2.69 -2.19 4.93
N GLY A 243 2.36 -2.85 3.82
CA GLY A 243 2.50 -2.36 2.44
C GLY A 243 1.36 -2.90 1.56
N HIS A 244 1.70 -3.51 0.42
CA HIS A 244 0.79 -4.22 -0.50
C HIS A 244 -0.16 -3.33 -1.30
N THR A 245 -0.82 -2.40 -0.64
CA THR A 245 -1.85 -1.55 -1.26
C THR A 245 -1.26 -0.37 -2.02
N HIS A 246 0.03 -0.10 -1.81
CA HIS A 246 0.78 1.04 -2.30
C HIS A 246 0.23 2.42 -1.91
N MET A 247 -0.80 2.46 -1.07
CA MET A 247 -1.31 3.70 -0.51
C MET A 247 -0.44 4.13 0.67
N GLN A 248 -0.35 5.42 0.90
CA GLN A 248 0.22 5.95 2.12
C GLN A 248 -0.89 6.14 3.15
N ASN A 249 -0.95 5.31 4.20
CA ASN A 249 -2.02 5.42 5.21
C ASN A 249 -1.61 5.02 6.64
N ILE A 250 -2.21 5.63 7.66
CA ILE A 250 -2.17 5.17 9.05
C ILE A 250 -3.59 4.96 9.58
N ALA A 251 -4.04 3.70 9.57
CA ALA A 251 -5.33 3.34 10.13
C ALA A 251 -5.21 3.02 11.62
N VAL A 252 -6.27 3.31 12.39
CA VAL A 252 -6.33 3.05 13.83
C VAL A 252 -7.62 2.34 14.23
N LYS A 253 -7.50 1.40 15.16
CA LYS A 253 -8.63 0.71 15.80
C LYS A 253 -8.42 0.60 17.29
N THR A 254 -9.48 0.83 18.06
CA THR A 254 -9.52 0.50 19.49
C THR A 254 -10.52 -0.62 19.73
N THR A 255 -10.10 -1.70 20.39
CA THR A 255 -10.94 -2.86 20.70
C THR A 255 -11.94 -2.56 21.82
N GLU A 256 -12.91 -3.45 22.02
CA GLU A 256 -13.85 -3.36 23.13
C GLU A 256 -13.16 -3.42 24.51
N LYS A 257 -12.00 -4.09 24.61
CA LYS A 257 -11.17 -4.10 25.82
C LYS A 257 -10.37 -2.79 26.01
N GLY A 258 -10.44 -1.90 25.04
CA GLY A 258 -9.77 -0.60 25.07
C GLY A 258 -8.27 -0.69 24.79
N ASN A 259 -7.84 -1.72 24.04
CA ASN A 259 -6.49 -1.80 23.46
C ASN A 259 -6.51 -1.20 22.05
N THR A 260 -5.47 -0.45 21.69
CA THR A 260 -5.38 0.24 20.40
C THR A 260 -4.34 -0.44 19.52
N ILE A 261 -4.63 -0.56 18.22
CA ILE A 261 -3.68 -0.98 17.20
C ILE A 261 -3.67 0.05 16.07
N TYR A 262 -2.46 0.38 15.62
CA TYR A 262 -2.19 1.21 14.45
C TYR A 262 -1.62 0.33 13.35
N ASP A 263 -2.17 0.48 12.15
CA ASP A 263 -1.65 -0.10 10.92
C ASP A 263 -0.98 1.01 10.11
N ILE A 264 0.34 0.91 9.97
CA ILE A 264 1.20 1.89 9.32
C ILE A 264 1.51 1.35 7.91
N ASN A 265 0.57 1.57 6.99
CA ASN A 265 0.60 1.11 5.60
C ASN A 265 1.41 2.05 4.70
N THR A 266 2.57 1.62 4.22
CA THR A 266 3.50 2.47 3.46
C THR A 266 3.28 2.34 1.96
N SER A 267 3.36 3.46 1.25
CA SER A 267 3.25 3.44 -0.22
C SER A 267 4.40 2.69 -0.89
N SER A 268 4.19 2.23 -2.12
CA SER A 268 5.23 1.52 -2.86
C SER A 268 6.38 2.45 -3.20
N LEU A 269 7.60 1.95 -2.99
CA LEU A 269 8.84 2.69 -3.25
C LEU A 269 9.00 3.08 -4.74
N VAL A 270 8.39 2.33 -5.65
CA VAL A 270 8.61 2.48 -7.10
C VAL A 270 7.40 3.04 -7.86
N GLY A 271 6.48 3.71 -7.14
CA GLY A 271 5.25 4.28 -7.70
C GLY A 271 4.89 5.63 -7.09
N PHE A 272 3.74 6.19 -7.48
CA PHE A 272 3.25 7.45 -6.90
C PHE A 272 3.08 7.35 -5.37
N ALA A 273 3.31 8.47 -4.68
CA ALA A 273 3.61 8.60 -3.25
C ALA A 273 5.03 8.20 -2.83
N SER A 274 5.61 7.08 -3.31
CA SER A 274 7.04 6.72 -3.14
C SER A 274 7.65 7.06 -1.76
N ALA A 275 6.98 6.69 -0.67
CA ALA A 275 7.41 7.10 0.66
C ALA A 275 8.49 6.18 1.24
N ILE A 276 9.45 6.79 1.94
CA ILE A 276 10.34 6.16 2.90
C ILE A 276 9.91 6.64 4.28
N ARG A 277 9.46 5.75 5.16
CA ARG A 277 9.02 6.17 6.51
C ARG A 277 10.19 6.18 7.48
N THR A 278 10.48 7.34 8.06
CA THR A 278 11.33 7.47 9.24
C THR A 278 10.46 7.33 10.50
N VAL A 279 10.73 6.33 11.33
CA VAL A 279 9.97 6.07 12.56
C VAL A 279 10.85 6.24 13.79
N THR A 280 10.33 6.94 14.81
CA THR A 280 10.95 7.04 16.14
C THR A 280 9.94 6.59 17.20
N VAL A 281 10.26 5.53 17.92
CA VAL A 281 9.43 4.98 19.00
C VAL A 281 9.97 5.44 20.34
N CYS A 282 9.15 6.22 21.06
CA CYS A 282 9.41 6.74 22.39
C CYS A 282 8.55 6.00 23.44
N ASP A 283 8.75 6.34 24.71
CA ASP A 283 8.01 5.71 25.80
C ASP A 283 6.50 6.01 25.80
N ASP A 284 6.10 7.16 25.27
CA ASP A 284 4.72 7.66 25.31
C ASP A 284 4.07 7.81 23.93
N ARG A 285 4.85 7.66 22.85
CA ARG A 285 4.38 7.85 21.48
C ARG A 285 5.30 7.22 20.43
N MET A 286 4.81 7.13 19.20
CA MET A 286 5.56 6.87 17.99
C MET A 286 5.44 8.07 17.06
N ASP A 287 6.57 8.65 16.68
CA ASP A 287 6.67 9.71 15.69
C ASP A 287 6.94 9.05 14.32
N VAL A 288 6.09 9.32 13.32
CA VAL A 288 6.18 8.76 11.97
C VAL A 288 6.25 9.89 10.96
N ARG A 289 7.27 9.89 10.10
CA ARG A 289 7.46 10.87 9.02
C ARG A 289 7.68 10.16 7.69
N SER A 290 7.02 10.63 6.64
CA SER A 290 7.30 10.25 5.26
C SER A 290 8.35 11.16 4.66
N ASP A 291 9.41 10.56 4.14
CA ASP A 291 10.47 11.19 3.34
C ASP A 291 10.43 10.62 1.91
N HIS A 292 11.09 11.30 0.98
CA HIS A 292 11.14 10.90 -0.43
C HIS A 292 12.52 11.17 -1.00
N ILE A 293 12.94 10.36 -1.97
CA ILE A 293 14.09 10.70 -2.81
C ILE A 293 13.73 11.88 -3.72
N ASP A 294 14.68 12.75 -4.00
CA ASP A 294 14.51 13.93 -4.86
C ASP A 294 15.19 13.78 -6.23
N HIS A 295 15.95 12.70 -6.43
CA HIS A 295 16.63 12.36 -7.67
C HIS A 295 16.87 10.85 -7.81
N PHE A 296 16.86 10.34 -9.04
CA PHE A 296 17.40 9.04 -9.43
C PHE A 296 17.91 9.09 -10.88
N ASP A 297 18.81 8.18 -11.26
CA ASP A 297 19.47 8.19 -12.58
C ASP A 297 18.51 7.71 -13.69
N TRP A 298 17.64 8.62 -14.13
CA TRP A 298 16.68 8.43 -15.20
C TRP A 298 16.32 9.73 -15.91
N ASP A 299 15.83 9.64 -17.16
CA ASP A 299 15.29 10.81 -17.86
C ASP A 299 13.88 11.14 -17.35
N LEU A 300 13.80 12.10 -16.43
CA LEU A 300 12.53 12.59 -15.90
C LEU A 300 11.85 13.63 -16.80
N HIS A 301 12.38 13.89 -18.01
CA HIS A 301 11.83 14.85 -18.97
C HIS A 301 11.64 16.28 -18.41
N GLY A 302 12.51 16.68 -17.50
CA GLY A 302 12.48 17.99 -16.84
C GLY A 302 11.47 18.13 -15.70
N MET A 303 10.81 17.03 -15.30
CA MET A 303 9.95 16.97 -14.11
C MET A 303 10.77 16.72 -12.84
N THR A 304 10.22 17.11 -11.68
CA THR A 304 10.69 16.58 -10.39
C THR A 304 10.34 15.09 -10.25
N VAL A 305 10.91 14.41 -9.26
CA VAL A 305 10.57 13.00 -8.97
C VAL A 305 9.08 12.83 -8.66
N ASP A 306 8.50 13.70 -7.83
CA ASP A 306 7.07 13.67 -7.51
C ASP A 306 6.19 13.89 -8.76
N GLU A 307 6.53 14.90 -9.56
CA GLU A 307 5.83 15.18 -10.82
C GLU A 307 5.91 14.00 -11.79
N TYR A 308 7.07 13.34 -11.88
CA TYR A 308 7.28 12.17 -12.71
C TYR A 308 6.39 11.00 -12.27
N PHE A 309 6.46 10.59 -11.01
CA PHE A 309 5.63 9.50 -10.49
C PHE A 309 4.14 9.80 -10.61
N LYS A 310 3.74 11.04 -10.32
CA LYS A 310 2.37 11.51 -10.51
C LYS A 310 1.93 11.41 -11.96
N SER A 311 2.80 11.73 -12.92
CA SER A 311 2.48 11.62 -14.34
C SER A 311 2.26 10.16 -14.78
N VAL A 312 3.05 9.22 -14.26
CA VAL A 312 2.92 7.79 -14.54
C VAL A 312 1.59 7.26 -13.97
N PHE A 313 1.25 7.65 -12.75
CA PHE A 313 0.00 7.26 -12.11
C PHE A 313 -1.24 7.91 -12.76
N ASP A 314 -1.18 9.21 -13.06
CA ASP A 314 -2.25 9.92 -13.77
C ASP A 314 -2.49 9.29 -15.15
N ARG A 315 -1.44 8.79 -15.84
CA ARG A 315 -1.59 8.05 -17.11
C ARG A 315 -2.44 6.79 -16.94
N LEU A 316 -2.21 5.99 -15.88
CA LEU A 316 -3.01 4.80 -15.57
C LEU A 316 -4.46 5.19 -15.26
N LEU A 317 -4.67 6.16 -14.36
CA LEU A 317 -6.01 6.60 -13.98
C LEU A 317 -6.81 7.14 -15.17
N ASN A 318 -6.18 7.96 -16.00
CA ASN A 318 -6.82 8.47 -17.22
C ASN A 318 -7.18 7.33 -18.18
N ASP A 319 -6.30 6.35 -18.36
CA ASP A 319 -6.57 5.19 -19.22
C ASP A 319 -7.73 4.35 -18.69
N ILE A 320 -7.86 4.17 -17.36
CA ILE A 320 -9.00 3.52 -16.73
C ILE A 320 -10.30 4.25 -17.07
N PHE A 321 -10.37 5.57 -16.85
CA PHE A 321 -11.59 6.36 -17.10
C PHE A 321 -11.93 6.51 -18.58
N ASP A 322 -10.93 6.57 -19.47
CA ASP A 322 -11.11 6.62 -20.92
C ASP A 322 -11.55 5.26 -21.47
N SER A 323 -10.90 4.18 -21.04
CA SER A 323 -11.28 2.80 -21.38
C SER A 323 -12.67 2.46 -20.87
N MET A 324 -13.05 2.93 -19.68
CA MET A 324 -14.41 2.81 -19.18
C MET A 324 -15.43 3.44 -20.14
N ALA A 325 -15.11 4.55 -20.80
CA ALA A 325 -16.03 5.22 -21.72
C ALA A 325 -16.05 4.62 -23.14
N PHE A 326 -14.91 4.10 -23.61
CA PHE A 326 -14.67 3.84 -25.02
C PHE A 326 -14.09 2.45 -25.36
N ASP A 327 -13.47 1.74 -24.42
CA ASP A 327 -12.78 0.47 -24.66
C ASP A 327 -12.82 -0.47 -23.44
N ILE A 328 -13.97 -1.12 -23.22
CA ILE A 328 -14.14 -2.10 -22.14
C ILE A 328 -13.14 -3.27 -22.21
N PRO A 329 -12.79 -3.82 -23.40
CA PRO A 329 -11.72 -4.81 -23.50
C PRO A 329 -10.38 -4.31 -22.94
N ARG A 330 -10.01 -3.04 -23.17
CA ARG A 330 -8.83 -2.44 -22.54
C ARG A 330 -9.00 -2.29 -21.04
N LEU A 331 -10.14 -1.79 -20.55
CA LEU A 331 -10.42 -1.71 -19.11
C LEU A 331 -10.29 -3.08 -18.42
N SER A 332 -10.77 -4.14 -19.07
CA SER A 332 -10.68 -5.51 -18.56
C SER A 332 -9.23 -6.00 -18.44
N ARG A 333 -8.33 -5.55 -19.33
CA ARG A 333 -6.88 -5.83 -19.23
C ARG A 333 -6.19 -5.00 -18.14
N LEU A 334 -6.69 -3.81 -17.85
CA LEU A 334 -6.18 -2.95 -16.78
C LEU A 334 -6.65 -3.41 -15.39
N ALA A 335 -7.65 -4.29 -15.31
CA ALA A 335 -8.36 -4.63 -14.08
C ALA A 335 -7.44 -5.03 -12.91
N GLY A 336 -6.37 -5.80 -13.19
CA GLY A 336 -5.39 -6.18 -12.17
C GLY A 336 -4.62 -5.00 -11.57
N GLY A 337 -4.35 -3.95 -12.36
CA GLY A 337 -3.62 -2.76 -11.89
C GLY A 337 -4.40 -1.84 -10.95
N PHE A 338 -5.68 -2.12 -10.71
CA PHE A 338 -6.52 -1.43 -9.72
C PHE A 338 -7.40 -2.43 -8.95
N SER A 339 -6.88 -3.64 -8.73
CA SER A 339 -7.47 -4.64 -7.83
C SER A 339 -8.90 -5.09 -8.19
N MET A 340 -9.19 -5.24 -9.49
CA MET A 340 -10.46 -5.76 -9.98
C MET A 340 -10.27 -7.00 -10.86
N GLU A 341 -11.23 -7.93 -10.79
CA GLU A 341 -11.26 -9.06 -11.70
C GLU A 341 -11.72 -8.65 -13.11
N ALA A 342 -10.99 -9.09 -14.14
CA ALA A 342 -11.33 -8.88 -15.54
C ALA A 342 -12.77 -9.32 -15.88
N GLU A 343 -13.25 -10.42 -15.28
CA GLU A 343 -14.61 -10.94 -15.47
C GLU A 343 -15.67 -9.99 -14.91
N THR A 344 -15.41 -9.36 -13.77
CA THR A 344 -16.30 -8.37 -13.14
C THR A 344 -16.51 -7.16 -14.04
N ILE A 345 -15.43 -6.64 -14.64
CA ILE A 345 -15.51 -5.56 -15.64
C ILE A 345 -16.40 -5.95 -16.82
N MET A 346 -16.23 -7.17 -17.35
CA MET A 346 -17.00 -7.64 -18.50
C MET A 346 -18.49 -7.82 -18.18
N LYS A 347 -18.83 -8.29 -16.96
CA LYS A 347 -20.23 -8.37 -16.48
C LYS A 347 -20.88 -6.99 -16.38
N LEU A 348 -20.12 -5.97 -15.98
CA LEU A 348 -20.60 -4.59 -15.80
C LEU A 348 -20.39 -3.68 -17.02
N ARG A 349 -20.05 -4.23 -18.20
CA ARG A 349 -19.68 -3.45 -19.39
C ARG A 349 -20.64 -2.31 -19.78
N ILE A 350 -21.95 -2.55 -19.71
CA ILE A 350 -22.97 -1.56 -20.10
C ILE A 350 -23.04 -0.41 -19.08
N PRO A 351 -23.29 -0.67 -17.77
CA PRO A 351 -23.31 0.40 -16.78
C PRO A 351 -21.97 1.14 -16.70
N LEU A 352 -20.83 0.45 -16.81
CA LEU A 352 -19.50 1.07 -16.86
C LEU A 352 -19.37 2.01 -18.07
N THR A 353 -19.73 1.57 -19.28
CA THR A 353 -19.70 2.42 -20.49
C THR A 353 -20.53 3.68 -20.35
N LEU A 354 -21.73 3.57 -19.79
CA LEU A 354 -22.62 4.72 -19.57
C LEU A 354 -22.04 5.69 -18.54
N ALA A 355 -21.53 5.15 -17.42
CA ALA A 355 -20.87 5.95 -16.39
C ALA A 355 -19.63 6.66 -16.94
N GLY A 356 -18.74 5.94 -17.62
CA GLY A 356 -17.55 6.49 -18.26
C GLY A 356 -17.88 7.65 -19.20
N ARG A 357 -18.81 7.46 -20.15
CA ARG A 357 -19.22 8.54 -21.07
C ARG A 357 -19.82 9.75 -20.37
N ALA A 358 -20.45 9.56 -19.22
CA ALA A 358 -20.97 10.65 -18.41
C ALA A 358 -19.83 11.44 -17.74
N LEU A 359 -18.84 10.75 -17.14
CA LEU A 359 -17.67 11.38 -16.52
C LEU A 359 -16.88 12.26 -17.49
N GLN A 360 -16.79 11.85 -18.76
CA GLN A 360 -16.09 12.59 -19.83
C GLN A 360 -16.74 13.93 -20.20
N LYS A 361 -17.98 14.22 -19.76
CA LYS A 361 -18.77 15.37 -20.23
C LYS A 361 -19.40 16.20 -19.12
N LEU A 362 -19.67 15.57 -17.97
CA LEU A 362 -20.35 16.21 -16.87
C LEU A 362 -19.36 16.95 -15.99
N THR A 363 -19.58 18.24 -15.82
CA THR A 363 -18.98 19.01 -14.74
C THR A 363 -19.85 18.96 -13.50
N ILE A 364 -19.31 19.30 -12.33
CA ILE A 364 -20.10 19.45 -11.09
C ILE A 364 -21.30 20.38 -11.35
N GLY A 365 -21.10 21.51 -12.04
CA GLY A 365 -22.16 22.46 -12.35
C GLY A 365 -23.22 21.93 -13.33
N ARG A 366 -22.84 21.07 -14.30
CA ARG A 366 -23.81 20.39 -15.17
C ARG A 366 -24.65 19.38 -14.40
N LEU A 367 -24.01 18.55 -13.57
CA LEU A 367 -24.69 17.58 -12.71
C LEU A 367 -25.63 18.29 -11.72
N ALA A 368 -25.17 19.36 -11.07
CA ALA A 368 -25.96 20.17 -10.16
C ALA A 368 -27.19 20.82 -10.83
N ARG A 369 -27.10 21.21 -12.10
CA ARG A 369 -28.25 21.70 -12.88
C ARG A 369 -29.26 20.58 -13.13
N LEU A 370 -28.82 19.39 -13.52
CA LEU A 370 -29.70 18.22 -13.72
C LEU A 370 -30.44 17.83 -12.44
N LEU A 371 -29.79 18.03 -11.29
CA LEU A 371 -30.32 17.74 -9.96
C LEU A 371 -31.13 18.90 -9.34
N CYS A 372 -31.26 20.03 -10.05
CA CYS A 372 -31.92 21.25 -9.59
C CYS A 372 -31.33 21.87 -8.31
N ILE A 373 -30.03 21.69 -8.07
CA ILE A 373 -29.29 22.20 -6.89
C ILE A 373 -28.17 23.19 -7.27
N SER A 374 -28.09 23.63 -8.53
CA SER A 374 -27.01 24.51 -9.02
C SER A 374 -26.84 25.82 -8.23
N LYS A 375 -27.90 26.30 -7.58
CA LYS A 375 -27.84 27.49 -6.71
C LYS A 375 -27.13 27.24 -5.38
N ASP A 376 -27.07 25.98 -4.94
CA ASP A 376 -26.50 25.56 -3.65
C ASP A 376 -25.03 25.12 -3.78
N ILE A 377 -24.46 25.23 -4.98
CA ILE A 377 -23.07 24.84 -5.29
C ILE A 377 -22.23 26.09 -5.50
N SER A 378 -21.03 26.13 -4.91
CA SER A 378 -20.09 27.26 -5.08
C SER A 378 -19.72 27.46 -6.55
N PRO A 379 -19.62 28.71 -7.06
CA PRO A 379 -19.22 28.97 -8.45
C PRO A 379 -17.86 28.37 -8.82
N GLU A 380 -16.89 28.34 -7.90
CA GLU A 380 -15.53 27.88 -8.17
C GLU A 380 -15.42 26.39 -8.53
N VAL A 381 -16.30 25.54 -7.97
CA VAL A 381 -16.27 24.09 -8.23
C VAL A 381 -17.12 23.69 -9.43
N LYS A 382 -18.03 24.55 -9.91
CA LYS A 382 -18.94 24.23 -11.04
C LYS A 382 -18.21 23.84 -12.35
N PRO A 383 -17.07 24.44 -12.71
CA PRO A 383 -16.34 24.10 -13.92
C PRO A 383 -15.65 22.73 -13.87
N ILE A 384 -15.36 22.20 -12.67
CA ILE A 384 -14.60 20.96 -12.48
C ILE A 384 -15.29 19.81 -13.21
N LEU A 385 -14.55 19.14 -14.09
CA LEU A 385 -14.99 17.92 -14.77
C LEU A 385 -15.02 16.77 -13.76
N LEU A 386 -16.08 15.95 -13.78
CA LEU A 386 -16.17 14.83 -12.83
C LEU A 386 -15.01 13.84 -12.99
N LYS A 387 -14.56 13.57 -14.23
CA LYS A 387 -13.37 12.73 -14.47
C LYS A 387 -12.16 13.26 -13.69
N ASP A 388 -11.81 14.53 -13.88
CA ASP A 388 -10.62 15.14 -13.27
C ASP A 388 -10.71 15.11 -11.74
N LEU A 389 -11.90 15.35 -11.19
CA LEU A 389 -12.17 15.25 -9.76
C LEU A 389 -11.99 13.83 -9.22
N PHE A 390 -12.45 12.80 -9.95
CA PHE A 390 -12.26 11.41 -9.53
C PHE A 390 -10.79 10.98 -9.62
N VAL A 391 -10.05 11.44 -10.64
CA VAL A 391 -8.59 11.24 -10.73
C VAL A 391 -7.91 11.86 -9.52
N GLU A 392 -8.27 13.10 -9.16
CA GLU A 392 -7.72 13.79 -7.99
C GLU A 392 -8.06 13.08 -6.68
N ILE A 393 -9.30 12.63 -6.49
CA ILE A 393 -9.69 11.86 -5.29
C ILE A 393 -8.88 10.58 -5.17
N VAL A 394 -8.74 9.78 -6.24
CA VAL A 394 -7.97 8.53 -6.19
C VAL A 394 -6.50 8.83 -5.86
N ARG A 395 -5.94 9.87 -6.46
CA ARG A 395 -4.57 10.30 -6.18
C ARG A 395 -4.36 10.68 -4.71
N ASN A 396 -5.30 11.44 -4.15
CA ASN A 396 -5.24 11.89 -2.77
C ASN A 396 -5.25 10.72 -1.76
N ILE A 397 -6.05 9.68 -2.04
CA ILE A 397 -6.06 8.44 -1.25
C ILE A 397 -4.71 7.73 -1.30
N TYR A 398 -4.09 7.66 -2.49
CA TYR A 398 -2.79 7.00 -2.63
C TYR A 398 -1.66 7.77 -1.94
N SER A 399 -1.73 9.10 -1.91
CA SER A 399 -0.74 9.93 -1.21
C SER A 399 -1.00 10.11 0.29
N GLY A 400 -2.14 9.66 0.82
CA GLY A 400 -2.52 9.94 2.22
C GLY A 400 -2.68 11.44 2.50
N ASP A 401 -3.27 12.15 1.54
CA ASP A 401 -3.57 13.59 1.64
C ASP A 401 -4.94 13.86 1.02
N GLU A 402 -6.01 13.60 1.76
CA GLU A 402 -7.40 13.88 1.39
C GLU A 402 -7.84 15.27 1.91
N PRO A 403 -7.74 16.33 1.09
CA PRO A 403 -7.79 17.71 1.58
C PRO A 403 -9.23 18.24 1.71
N TYR A 404 -10.24 17.49 1.28
CA TYR A 404 -11.61 17.99 1.18
C TYR A 404 -12.35 17.87 2.51
N THR A 405 -11.87 18.61 3.51
CA THR A 405 -12.54 18.76 4.81
C THR A 405 -14.01 19.18 4.65
N PRO A 406 -14.87 18.97 5.67
CA PRO A 406 -16.29 19.31 5.59
C PRO A 406 -16.61 20.74 5.19
N ASP A 407 -15.73 21.70 5.43
CA ASP A 407 -15.88 23.12 5.07
C ASP A 407 -15.45 23.44 3.64
N THR A 408 -14.75 22.55 2.94
CA THR A 408 -14.35 22.80 1.55
C THR A 408 -15.53 22.87 0.58
N PRO A 409 -15.43 23.71 -0.47
CA PRO A 409 -16.44 23.79 -1.52
C PRO A 409 -16.69 22.46 -2.26
N VAL A 410 -15.65 21.63 -2.42
CA VAL A 410 -15.75 20.30 -3.05
C VAL A 410 -16.57 19.36 -2.17
N TYR A 411 -16.25 19.25 -0.87
CA TYR A 411 -17.02 18.42 0.06
C TYR A 411 -18.49 18.84 0.12
N GLN A 412 -18.75 20.15 0.24
CA GLN A 412 -20.11 20.67 0.27
C GLN A 412 -20.87 20.35 -1.02
N ALA A 413 -20.20 20.42 -2.19
CA ALA A 413 -20.81 20.03 -3.45
C ALA A 413 -21.18 18.54 -3.47
N PHE A 414 -20.27 17.65 -3.05
CA PHE A 414 -20.54 16.21 -2.92
C PHE A 414 -21.71 15.94 -1.98
N LYS A 415 -21.69 16.51 -0.77
CA LYS A 415 -22.75 16.35 0.22
C LYS A 415 -24.12 16.74 -0.34
N ARG A 416 -24.22 17.85 -1.07
CA ARG A 416 -25.47 18.32 -1.69
C ARG A 416 -25.92 17.41 -2.82
N ILE A 417 -25.01 17.00 -3.70
CA ILE A 417 -25.28 16.06 -4.81
C ILE A 417 -25.79 14.73 -4.24
N MET A 418 -25.06 14.15 -3.29
CA MET A 418 -25.42 12.90 -2.64
C MET A 418 -26.77 12.99 -1.92
N GLY A 419 -27.04 14.08 -1.20
CA GLY A 419 -28.34 14.31 -0.56
C GLY A 419 -29.51 14.29 -1.55
N ARG A 420 -29.30 14.72 -2.80
CA ARG A 420 -30.32 14.66 -3.86
C ARG A 420 -30.46 13.29 -4.51
N ILE A 421 -29.37 12.52 -4.58
CA ILE A 421 -29.29 11.18 -5.19
C ILE A 421 -29.80 10.09 -4.22
N LYS A 422 -29.51 10.17 -2.91
CA LYS A 422 -29.89 9.15 -1.91
C LYS A 422 -31.38 8.75 -1.97
N PRO A 423 -32.36 9.68 -2.07
CA PRO A 423 -33.78 9.31 -2.19
C PRO A 423 -34.14 8.56 -3.49
N LEU A 424 -33.38 8.78 -4.56
CA LEU A 424 -33.56 8.06 -5.83
C LEU A 424 -33.01 6.64 -5.72
N VAL A 425 -31.81 6.50 -5.13
CA VAL A 425 -31.15 5.21 -4.89
C VAL A 425 -32.00 4.32 -3.96
N LYS A 426 -32.66 4.88 -2.93
CA LYS A 426 -33.59 4.14 -2.06
C LYS A 426 -34.68 3.37 -2.81
N ARG A 427 -35.02 3.78 -4.05
CA ARG A 427 -36.06 3.15 -4.89
C ARG A 427 -35.51 2.06 -5.82
N MET A 428 -34.20 1.87 -5.86
CA MET A 428 -33.52 0.90 -6.71
C MET A 428 -33.36 -0.46 -6.02
N LYS A 429 -33.15 -1.52 -6.80
CA LYS A 429 -32.67 -2.80 -6.26
C LYS A 429 -31.24 -2.60 -5.74
N ASN A 430 -30.88 -3.28 -4.64
CA ASN A 430 -29.58 -3.15 -3.95
C ASN A 430 -29.32 -1.75 -3.35
N SER A 431 -30.38 -1.03 -2.99
CA SER A 431 -30.28 0.34 -2.46
C SER A 431 -29.42 0.44 -1.20
N GLU A 432 -29.45 -0.55 -0.32
CA GLU A 432 -28.67 -0.56 0.93
C GLU A 432 -27.16 -0.53 0.68
N SER A 433 -26.65 -1.39 -0.21
CA SER A 433 -25.24 -1.41 -0.60
C SER A 433 -24.81 -0.09 -1.26
N MET A 434 -25.63 0.45 -2.15
CA MET A 434 -25.33 1.73 -2.80
C MET A 434 -25.34 2.91 -1.81
N LEU A 435 -26.26 2.90 -0.85
CA LEU A 435 -26.31 3.92 0.20
C LEU A 435 -25.09 3.84 1.11
N ASN A 436 -24.66 2.63 1.49
CA ASN A 436 -23.46 2.43 2.27
C ASN A 436 -22.22 3.00 1.56
N ILE A 437 -22.05 2.71 0.26
CA ILE A 437 -20.95 3.29 -0.54
C ILE A 437 -21.02 4.83 -0.54
N MET A 438 -22.21 5.41 -0.69
CA MET A 438 -22.38 6.86 -0.66
C MET A 438 -22.05 7.48 0.71
N ASP A 439 -22.38 6.80 1.80
CA ASP A 439 -22.05 7.24 3.16
C ASP A 439 -20.54 7.16 3.39
N VAL A 440 -19.93 6.02 3.05
CA VAL A 440 -18.47 5.79 3.11
C VAL A 440 -17.69 6.87 2.34
N ILE A 441 -18.11 7.22 1.12
CA ILE A 441 -17.41 8.24 0.33
C ILE A 441 -17.44 9.61 1.03
N LEU A 442 -18.58 10.00 1.60
CA LEU A 442 -18.68 11.28 2.30
C LEU A 442 -17.88 11.28 3.60
N ASP A 443 -17.89 10.18 4.33
CA ASP A 443 -17.40 10.15 5.70
C ASP A 443 -15.91 9.77 5.81
N GLY A 444 -15.27 9.23 4.74
CA GLY A 444 -13.85 8.85 4.81
C GLY A 444 -13.11 8.65 3.49
N VAL A 445 -13.61 9.18 2.36
CA VAL A 445 -12.86 9.19 1.08
C VAL A 445 -12.45 10.60 0.65
N LEU A 446 -13.26 11.60 1.00
CA LEU A 446 -12.98 12.99 0.65
C LEU A 446 -12.05 13.67 1.66
N TYR A 447 -12.06 13.19 2.89
CA TYR A 447 -11.29 13.70 4.00
C TYR A 447 -10.95 12.54 4.92
N ASP A 448 -9.67 12.41 5.25
CA ASP A 448 -9.23 11.50 6.29
C ASP A 448 -9.03 12.26 7.61
N ALA A 449 -9.58 11.70 8.68
CA ALA A 449 -9.46 12.28 10.01
C ALA A 449 -8.18 11.78 10.67
N PRO A 450 -7.61 12.51 11.66
CA PRO A 450 -6.36 12.11 12.31
C PRO A 450 -6.36 10.64 12.79
N PRO A 451 -5.19 9.96 12.76
CA PRO A 451 -3.84 10.53 12.52
C PRO A 451 -3.60 10.93 11.06
N ALA A 452 -2.67 11.87 10.83
CA ALA A 452 -2.26 12.21 9.47
C ALA A 452 -1.34 11.10 8.92
N ASP A 453 -1.49 10.75 7.64
CA ASP A 453 -0.82 9.58 7.05
C ASP A 453 0.67 9.78 6.78
N ASN A 454 1.07 11.03 6.54
CA ASN A 454 2.44 11.39 6.18
C ASN A 454 3.29 11.83 7.38
N ASN A 455 2.69 12.50 8.36
CA ASN A 455 3.40 13.05 9.51
C ASN A 455 2.53 12.90 10.76
N ALA A 456 2.79 11.85 11.54
CA ALA A 456 1.95 11.46 12.65
C ALA A 456 2.71 11.42 13.97
N VAL A 457 1.99 11.77 15.03
CA VAL A 457 2.39 11.49 16.41
C VAL A 457 1.33 10.56 16.99
N LEU A 458 1.67 9.28 17.13
CA LEU A 458 0.76 8.22 17.54
C LEU A 458 0.96 7.92 19.02
N PRO A 459 -0.03 8.14 19.90
CA PRO A 459 0.10 7.84 21.33
C PRO A 459 0.42 6.36 21.59
N ARG A 460 1.43 6.08 22.40
CA ARG A 460 1.71 4.73 22.92
C ARG A 460 0.91 4.54 24.20
N MET A 461 0.08 3.50 24.22
CA MET A 461 -0.87 3.26 25.28
C MET A 461 -0.41 2.05 26.11
N PRO A 462 -0.54 2.09 27.44
CA PRO A 462 -0.28 0.90 28.25
C PRO A 462 -1.18 -0.26 27.82
N TRP A 463 -0.60 -1.43 27.57
CA TRP A 463 -1.34 -2.64 27.26
C TRP A 463 -2.25 -3.07 28.42
N LYS A 464 -3.54 -3.31 28.13
CA LYS A 464 -4.53 -3.82 29.08
C LYS A 464 -4.69 -5.34 28.89
N LYS A 465 -4.10 -6.08 29.84
CA LYS A 465 -4.14 -7.55 29.91
C LYS A 465 -5.53 -8.13 30.03
#